data_AF-A0A4R3Z683-F1
#
_entry.id   AF-A0A4R3Z683-F1
#
_cell.length_a   1.000
_cell.length_b   1.000
_cell.length_c   1.000
_cell.angle_alpha   90.00
_cell.angle_beta   90.00
_cell.angle_gamma   90.00
#
_symmetry.space_group_name_H-M   'P 1'
#
loop_
_entity.id
_entity.type
_entity.pdbx_description
1 polymer ?
#
loop_
_entity_poly.entity_id
_entity_poly.type
_entity_poly.pdbx_seq_one_letter_code
_entity_poly.pdbx_strand_id
1 'polypeptide(L)'
;MSRNTKIKELSHTRLANQYGGWIYCESCGENIGYLCYTTYDNFIFNYQCQCESCGYIHIAFGDVSSEKISNDKLIKIKNRLCCIHDQSPLLTILKEKLISYQYEIDCLKCQRKYKGEK
;
A
#
# COMPACT_ATOMS: atom_id res chain seq x y z
N MET A 1 -3.88 19.61 -8.60
CA MET A 1 -3.22 19.90 -7.31
C MET A 1 -2.15 18.84 -7.07
N SER A 2 -0.89 19.20 -7.21
CA SER A 2 0.24 18.30 -6.98
C SER A 2 0.35 18.03 -5.48
N ARG A 3 0.04 16.81 -5.03
CA ARG A 3 0.32 16.40 -3.65
C ARG A 3 1.83 16.24 -3.53
N ASN A 4 2.47 17.08 -2.74
CA ASN A 4 3.91 16.95 -2.49
C ASN A 4 4.11 15.77 -1.55
N THR A 5 4.89 14.77 -1.96
CA THR A 5 5.34 13.72 -1.03
C THR A 5 6.28 14.31 0.01
N LYS A 6 5.93 14.14 1.28
CA LYS A 6 6.85 14.43 2.39
C LYS A 6 7.84 13.29 2.60
N ILE A 7 7.35 12.05 2.53
CA ILE A 7 8.17 10.85 2.76
C ILE A 7 8.02 9.93 1.56
N LYS A 8 9.16 9.45 1.06
CA LYS A 8 9.23 8.42 0.04
C LYS A 8 10.48 7.58 0.29
N GLU A 9 10.28 6.42 0.89
CA GLU A 9 11.31 5.42 1.13
C GLU A 9 10.89 4.13 0.43
N LEU A 10 11.80 3.59 -0.37
CA LEU A 10 11.61 2.36 -1.12
C LEU A 10 12.89 1.56 -0.94
N SER A 11 12.78 0.36 -0.39
CA SER A 11 13.90 -0.57 -0.23
C SER A 11 13.54 -1.91 -0.86
N HIS A 12 14.41 -2.41 -1.74
CA HIS A 12 14.26 -3.70 -2.43
C HIS A 12 12.92 -3.85 -3.17
N THR A 13 12.40 -2.73 -3.67
CA THR A 13 11.10 -2.63 -4.31
C THR A 13 11.07 -1.52 -5.35
N ARG A 14 10.34 -1.75 -6.44
CA ARG A 14 10.20 -0.79 -7.54
C ARG A 14 8.74 -0.49 -7.79
N LEU A 15 8.41 0.77 -7.96
CA LEU A 15 7.07 1.22 -8.38
C LEU A 15 7.08 1.59 -9.87
N ALA A 16 6.01 1.26 -10.58
CA ALA A 16 5.83 1.66 -11.98
C ALA A 16 5.77 3.19 -12.16
N ASN A 17 5.03 3.87 -11.28
CA ASN A 17 4.94 5.33 -11.27
C ASN A 17 5.54 5.89 -9.98
N GLN A 18 5.76 7.21 -9.96
CA GLN A 18 6.42 7.91 -8.86
C GLN A 18 5.79 7.68 -7.48
N TYR A 19 4.48 7.40 -7.45
CA TYR A 19 3.63 7.45 -6.25
C TYR A 19 2.59 6.32 -6.18
N GLY A 20 2.69 5.34 -7.06
CA GLY A 20 1.73 4.23 -7.13
C GLY A 20 1.86 3.47 -8.44
N GLY A 21 0.81 2.76 -8.81
CA GLY A 21 0.83 1.81 -9.92
C GLY A 21 1.30 0.43 -9.48
N TRP A 22 1.87 -0.33 -10.41
CA TRP A 22 2.37 -1.67 -10.12
C TRP A 22 3.58 -1.63 -9.18
N ILE A 23 3.54 -2.51 -8.18
CA ILE A 23 4.63 -2.76 -7.24
C ILE A 23 5.37 -3.99 -7.73
N TYR A 24 6.69 -3.89 -7.82
CA TYR A 24 7.59 -4.96 -8.22
C TYR A 24 8.61 -5.23 -7.13
N CYS A 25 8.96 -6.49 -6.94
CA CYS A 25 10.14 -6.83 -6.14
C CYS A 25 11.40 -6.55 -6.97
N GLU A 26 12.36 -5.84 -6.40
CA GLU A 26 13.61 -5.50 -7.11
C GLU A 26 14.48 -6.73 -7.36
N SER A 27 14.46 -7.71 -6.45
CA SER A 27 15.31 -8.89 -6.52
C SER A 27 14.88 -9.90 -7.60
N CYS A 28 13.58 -10.09 -7.82
CA CYS A 28 13.08 -11.04 -8.84
C CYS A 28 12.40 -10.37 -10.04
N GLY A 29 12.11 -9.06 -9.98
CA GLY A 29 11.42 -8.32 -11.04
C GLY A 29 9.92 -8.64 -11.19
N GLU A 30 9.38 -9.54 -10.37
CA GLU A 30 7.97 -9.93 -10.40
C GLU A 30 7.06 -8.84 -9.84
N ASN A 31 5.82 -8.77 -10.35
CA ASN A 31 4.79 -7.92 -9.77
C ASN A 31 4.23 -8.56 -8.50
N ILE A 32 4.11 -7.75 -7.44
CA ILE A 32 3.62 -8.21 -6.13
C ILE A 32 2.32 -7.52 -5.73
N GLY A 33 1.94 -6.47 -6.45
CA GLY A 33 0.72 -5.73 -6.17
C GLY A 33 0.53 -4.49 -7.03
N TYR A 34 -0.51 -3.74 -6.71
CA TYR A 34 -0.83 -2.46 -7.33
C TYR A 34 -1.29 -1.48 -6.26
N LEU A 35 -0.80 -0.23 -6.30
CA LEU A 35 -1.11 0.82 -5.34
C LEU A 35 -1.83 1.99 -6.03
N CYS A 36 -2.99 2.40 -5.51
CA CYS A 36 -3.77 3.50 -6.07
C CYS A 36 -3.37 4.86 -5.48
N TYR A 37 -2.47 5.59 -6.15
CA TYR A 37 -1.92 6.88 -5.67
C TYR A 37 -2.96 7.97 -5.34
N THR A 38 -4.16 7.92 -5.91
CA THR A 38 -5.17 8.98 -5.73
C THR A 38 -5.97 8.85 -4.43
N THR A 39 -6.00 7.66 -3.83
CA THR A 39 -6.96 7.30 -2.77
C THR A 39 -6.35 7.15 -1.38
N TYR A 40 -5.03 7.18 -1.26
CA TYR A 40 -4.34 7.10 0.03
C TYR A 40 -3.54 8.38 0.33
N ASP A 41 -3.22 8.57 1.61
CA ASP A 41 -2.39 9.69 2.08
C ASP A 41 -1.07 9.20 2.73
N ASN A 42 -1.13 8.10 3.47
CA ASN A 42 0.03 7.39 3.98
C ASN A 42 -0.06 5.90 3.61
N PHE A 43 1.06 5.31 3.22
CA PHE A 43 1.16 3.91 2.89
C PHE A 43 2.50 3.37 3.36
N ILE A 44 2.45 2.36 4.23
CA ILE A 44 3.59 1.56 4.67
C ILE A 44 3.33 0.13 4.24
N PHE A 45 4.31 -0.51 3.61
CA PHE A 45 4.19 -1.89 3.16
C PHE A 45 5.51 -2.63 3.29
N ASN A 46 5.48 -3.67 4.10
CA ASN A 46 6.59 -4.58 4.34
C ASN A 46 6.18 -5.92 3.75
N TYR A 47 7.04 -6.53 2.96
CA TYR A 47 6.72 -7.83 2.39
C TYR A 47 7.96 -8.70 2.32
N GLN A 48 7.73 -10.01 2.40
CA GLN A 48 8.71 -11.03 2.07
C GLN A 48 8.25 -11.74 0.80
N CYS A 49 9.02 -11.59 -0.26
CA CYS A 49 8.73 -12.24 -1.53
C CYS A 49 9.12 -13.72 -1.49
N GLN A 50 8.54 -14.53 -2.39
CA GLN A 50 8.94 -15.93 -2.57
C GLN A 50 10.40 -16.12 -2.97
N CYS A 51 11.07 -15.08 -3.50
CA CYS A 51 12.51 -15.10 -3.75
C CYS A 51 13.35 -14.83 -2.49
N GLU A 52 12.76 -14.95 -1.29
CA GLU A 52 13.36 -14.70 0.02
C GLU A 52 13.76 -13.24 0.31
N SER A 53 13.63 -12.36 -0.68
CA SER A 53 13.89 -10.93 -0.53
C SER A 53 12.80 -10.22 0.28
N CYS A 54 13.21 -9.34 1.19
CA CYS A 54 12.34 -8.49 1.98
C CYS A 54 12.32 -7.07 1.38
N GLY A 55 11.14 -6.56 1.06
CA GLY A 55 10.97 -5.20 0.57
C GLY A 55 10.18 -4.32 1.53
N TYR A 56 10.44 -3.02 1.44
CA TYR A 56 9.85 -1.99 2.27
C TYR A 56 9.42 -0.80 1.41
N ILE A 57 8.19 -0.32 1.62
CA ILE A 57 7.65 0.88 1.00
C ILE A 57 7.09 1.77 2.09
N HIS A 58 7.44 3.05 2.05
CA HIS A 58 6.81 4.07 2.86
C HIS A 58 6.61 5.35 2.05
N ILE A 59 5.35 5.74 1.86
CA ILE A 59 4.98 6.92 1.10
C ILE A 59 3.96 7.71 1.91
N ALA A 60 4.27 8.97 2.20
CA ALA A 60 3.38 9.90 2.88
C ALA A 60 3.29 11.25 2.13
N PHE A 61 2.07 11.76 1.92
CA PHE A 61 1.81 13.03 1.25
C PHE A 61 1.42 14.16 2.23
N GLY A 62 0.59 13.89 3.24
CA GLY A 62 0.13 14.88 4.23
C GLY A 62 0.95 14.93 5.53
N ASP A 63 0.57 15.86 6.42
CA ASP A 63 0.90 15.76 7.85
C ASP A 63 0.10 14.60 8.45
N VAL A 64 0.80 13.65 9.08
CA VAL A 64 0.25 12.39 9.59
C VAL A 64 -0.72 12.67 10.74
N SER A 65 -1.97 13.02 10.42
CA SER A 65 -3.06 13.23 11.38
C SER A 65 -4.19 12.23 11.15
N SER A 66 -3.84 10.96 10.91
CA SER A 66 -4.79 9.85 10.96
C SER A 66 -5.08 9.51 12.43
N GLU A 67 -5.90 10.32 13.10
CA GLU A 67 -6.26 10.15 14.52
C GLU A 67 -7.16 8.92 14.77
N LYS A 68 -7.74 8.33 13.71
CA LYS A 68 -8.71 7.23 13.80
C LYS A 68 -8.15 5.94 13.20
N ILE A 69 -7.59 5.10 14.06
CA ILE A 69 -7.30 3.69 13.76
C ILE A 69 -8.65 2.98 13.61
N SER A 70 -8.95 2.48 12.41
CA SER A 70 -10.10 1.58 12.25
C SER A 70 -9.67 0.17 12.66
N ASN A 71 -10.46 -0.48 13.50
CA ASN A 71 -10.36 -1.94 13.70
C ASN A 71 -10.95 -2.72 12.51
N ASP A 72 -11.64 -2.02 11.61
CA ASP A 72 -12.24 -2.59 10.42
C ASP A 72 -11.16 -2.96 9.39
N LYS A 73 -11.28 -4.15 8.80
CA LYS A 73 -10.41 -4.59 7.71
C LYS A 73 -10.89 -4.01 6.37
N LEU A 74 -9.96 -3.80 5.46
CA LEU A 74 -10.28 -3.47 4.06
C LEU A 74 -11.13 -4.59 3.43
N ILE A 75 -12.14 -4.20 2.66
CA ILE A 75 -12.99 -5.15 1.92
C ILE A 75 -12.33 -5.52 0.60
N LYS A 76 -12.48 -6.78 0.16
CA LYS A 76 -11.93 -7.24 -1.11
C LYS A 76 -13.02 -7.23 -2.19
N ILE A 77 -12.93 -6.32 -3.16
CA ILE A 77 -13.85 -6.23 -4.30
C ILE A 77 -13.05 -6.50 -5.58
N LYS A 78 -13.41 -7.52 -6.35
CA LYS A 78 -12.75 -7.89 -7.63
C LYS A 78 -11.21 -7.92 -7.52
N ASN A 79 -10.71 -8.55 -6.46
CA ASN A 79 -9.29 -8.69 -6.13
C ASN A 79 -8.57 -7.42 -5.61
N ARG A 80 -9.27 -6.29 -5.46
CA ARG A 80 -8.74 -5.04 -4.92
C ARG A 80 -9.17 -4.87 -3.47
N LEU A 81 -8.26 -4.40 -2.62
CA LEU A 81 -8.57 -3.98 -1.26
C LEU A 81 -9.10 -2.56 -1.32
N CYS A 82 -10.38 -2.41 -0.97
CA CYS A 82 -11.11 -1.17 -0.99
C CYS A 82 -11.44 -0.72 0.43
N CYS A 83 -11.61 0.59 0.59
CA CYS A 83 -12.15 1.18 1.82
C CYS A 83 -13.58 0.66 2.07
N ILE A 84 -13.91 0.27 3.30
CA ILE A 84 -15.26 -0.21 3.65
C ILE A 84 -16.34 0.88 3.56
N HIS A 85 -15.95 2.14 3.78
CA HIS A 85 -16.90 3.26 3.83
C HIS A 85 -17.20 3.87 2.46
N ASP A 86 -16.19 4.02 1.62
CA ASP A 86 -16.32 4.71 0.32
C ASP A 86 -16.16 3.75 -0.87
N GLN A 87 -15.80 2.49 -0.63
CA GLN A 87 -15.52 1.48 -1.66
C GLN A 87 -14.38 1.85 -2.64
N SER A 88 -13.66 2.96 -2.38
CA SER A 88 -12.48 3.36 -3.14
C SER A 88 -11.41 2.28 -3.12
N PRO A 89 -10.84 1.90 -4.29
CA PRO A 89 -9.76 0.94 -4.37
C PRO A 89 -8.47 1.56 -3.85
N LEU A 90 -7.88 0.97 -2.82
CA LEU A 90 -6.66 1.48 -2.18
C LEU A 90 -5.43 0.75 -2.71
N LEU A 91 -5.44 -0.57 -2.63
CA LEU A 91 -4.31 -1.38 -3.05
C LEU A 91 -4.74 -2.79 -3.47
N THR A 92 -3.88 -3.51 -4.17
CA THR A 92 -4.04 -4.93 -4.54
C THR A 92 -2.75 -5.64 -4.18
N ILE A 93 -2.84 -6.76 -3.47
CA ILE A 93 -1.68 -7.60 -3.14
C ILE A 93 -1.86 -8.97 -3.79
N LEU A 94 -0.84 -9.40 -4.53
CA LEU A 94 -0.74 -10.73 -5.13
C LEU A 94 -0.18 -11.70 -4.09
N LYS A 95 -1.08 -12.23 -3.26
CA LYS A 95 -0.74 -13.10 -2.11
C LYS A 95 0.01 -14.39 -2.49
N GLU A 96 -0.05 -14.81 -3.75
CA GLU A 96 0.60 -16.00 -4.28
C GLU A 96 2.10 -15.80 -4.48
N LYS A 97 2.54 -14.54 -4.64
CA LYS A 97 3.95 -14.17 -4.87
C LYS A 97 4.69 -13.76 -3.59
N LEU A 98 3.97 -13.70 -2.48
CA LEU A 98 4.47 -13.23 -1.18
C LEU A 98 4.32 -14.35 -0.13
N ILE A 99 5.39 -14.57 0.62
CA ILE A 99 5.41 -15.49 1.77
C ILE A 99 4.62 -14.85 2.91
N SER A 100 5.03 -13.64 3.30
CA SER A 100 4.39 -12.82 4.32
C SER A 100 4.35 -11.36 3.87
N TYR A 101 3.40 -10.60 4.42
CA TYR A 101 3.38 -9.15 4.23
C TYR A 101 2.61 -8.47 5.35
N GLN A 102 2.96 -7.21 5.59
CA GLN A 102 2.27 -6.29 6.47
C GLN A 102 2.05 -4.98 5.72
N TYR A 103 0.85 -4.43 5.81
CA TYR A 103 0.53 -3.13 5.25
C TYR A 103 -0.16 -2.24 6.26
N GLU A 104 0.12 -0.95 6.18
CA GLU A 104 -0.65 0.12 6.79
C GLU A 104 -1.00 1.13 5.70
N ILE A 105 -2.28 1.48 5.56
CA ILE A 105 -2.72 2.43 4.56
C ILE A 105 -3.79 3.36 5.13
N ASP A 106 -3.59 4.66 4.90
CA ASP A 106 -4.50 5.70 5.34
C ASP A 106 -5.33 6.14 4.15
N CYS A 107 -6.64 5.90 4.22
CA CYS A 107 -7.55 6.30 3.15
C CYS A 107 -7.78 7.81 3.21
N LEU A 108 -7.44 8.52 2.14
CA LEU A 108 -7.57 9.97 2.07
C LEU A 108 -9.02 10.46 2.27
N LYS A 109 -9.99 9.71 1.74
CA LYS A 109 -11.39 10.12 1.76
C LYS A 109 -12.05 9.99 3.12
N CYS A 110 -11.85 8.86 3.79
CA CYS A 110 -12.45 8.61 5.10
C CYS A 110 -11.51 8.96 6.26
N GLN A 111 -10.26 9.34 5.98
CA GLN A 111 -9.22 9.68 6.96
C GLN A 111 -9.05 8.61 8.04
N ARG A 112 -9.18 7.34 7.64
CA ARG A 112 -9.00 6.19 8.53
C ARG A 112 -7.76 5.41 8.14
N LYS A 113 -7.06 4.95 9.17
CA LYS A 113 -5.92 4.05 9.06
C LYS A 113 -6.39 2.61 9.07
N TYR A 114 -5.99 1.87 8.06
CA TYR A 114 -6.24 0.44 7.92
C TYR A 114 -4.91 -0.31 8.03
N LYS A 115 -4.92 -1.40 8.77
CA LYS A 115 -3.75 -2.28 8.92
C LYS A 115 -4.13 -3.70 8.55
N GLY A 116 -3.19 -4.44 8.01
CA GLY A 116 -3.36 -5.85 7.75
C GLY A 116 -2.03 -6.57 7.61
N GLU A 117 -2.03 -7.83 7.98
CA GLU A 117 -0.87 -8.71 7.87
C GLU A 117 -1.30 -10.10 7.39
N LYS A 118 -0.36 -10.83 6.83
CA LYS A 118 -0.46 -12.23 6.43
C LYS A 118 0.93 -12.85 6.59
#